data_AF-A0A7V2HHX3-F1
#
_entry.id   AF-A0A7V2HHX3-F1
#
_cell.length_a   1.000
_cell.length_b   1.000
_cell.length_c   1.000
_cell.angle_alpha   90.00
_cell.angle_beta   90.00
_cell.angle_gamma   90.00
#
_symmetry.space_group_name_H-M   'P 1'
#
loop_
_entity.id
_entity.type
_entity.pdbx_description
1 polymer ?
#
loop_
_entity_poly.entity_id
_entity_poly.type
_entity_poly.pdbx_seq_one_letter_code
_entity_poly.pdbx_strand_id
1 'polypeptide(L)'
;MTGFDNRPPLRRQQIGAVATGPVHLPRLYKGKDRTFFMASFEPTRQLASNPGGPSNIRVPTERELNGDFSQSLVYFRNPNGTVRTEPWALLYNHFQRRPDGALALRPNPSFQPGLPASATNFRYQYRAFPLFNSNDADPLRRGRVLVDEAGRSLVNPVAQRIARELYPQPNITDPNLVADLLGANYSYFRRTEYVDSRYTIKIDHNLNDHHRLTGRWTEQPSFGTRQERDPIQHGLISDANTFRQLLLALTSTPRAAMTNEFRANYLYGSFGRNFPEPLLNRDYTNEYLNAGGAGAGQVNLLGYGMPRFFDAGTPRGASGQASGVGLATLGFNSPQDVGFNKEHSYSLTNDFSWVTGSMTLEVRILRRALAAESVKPRRRLPRRRPLLLDSGHHRRTVLPDESARRSGAGLRRPGVWRRTVRQFPARRSAGCAGANGEPLGAVLLPLVEPRRVCAE
;
A
#
# COMPACT_ATOMS: atom_id res chain seq x y z
N MET A 1 14.35 -27.14 -3.74
CA MET A 1 13.00 -26.84 -3.25
C MET A 1 12.72 -25.39 -3.54
N THR A 2 12.04 -25.12 -4.65
CA THR A 2 11.61 -23.77 -5.04
C THR A 2 10.37 -23.44 -4.19
N GLY A 3 10.58 -22.67 -3.12
CA GLY A 3 9.64 -22.51 -2.00
C GLY A 3 8.42 -21.64 -2.28
N PHE A 4 7.83 -21.72 -3.47
CA PHE A 4 6.60 -21.01 -3.80
C PHE A 4 5.39 -21.91 -3.50
N ASP A 5 4.60 -21.55 -2.48
CA ASP A 5 3.28 -22.16 -2.24
C ASP A 5 2.28 -21.47 -3.18
N ASN A 6 1.65 -22.25 -4.06
CA ASN A 6 0.71 -21.75 -5.06
C ASN A 6 -0.70 -21.49 -4.49
N ARG A 7 -0.92 -21.73 -3.19
CA ARG A 7 -2.21 -21.50 -2.55
C ARG A 7 -2.30 -20.05 -2.07
N PRO A 8 -3.42 -19.36 -2.33
CA PRO A 8 -3.63 -18.01 -1.82
C PRO A 8 -3.57 -18.02 -0.28
N PRO A 9 -2.83 -17.09 0.35
CA PRO A 9 -2.81 -17.00 1.80
C PRO A 9 -4.20 -16.62 2.31
N LEU A 10 -4.81 -17.54 3.06
CA LEU A 10 -6.06 -17.32 3.77
C LEU A 10 -5.86 -17.78 5.22
N ARG A 11 -5.98 -16.83 6.15
CA ARG A 11 -5.97 -17.13 7.58
C ARG A 11 -7.01 -16.26 8.25
N ARG A 12 -7.94 -16.89 8.97
CA ARG A 12 -8.99 -16.18 9.70
C ARG A 12 -9.02 -16.67 11.15
N GLN A 13 -9.00 -15.74 12.07
CA GLN A 13 -9.20 -15.97 13.50
C GLN A 13 -10.43 -15.18 13.90
N GLN A 14 -11.44 -15.88 14.40
CA GLN A 14 -12.63 -15.28 14.99
C GLN A 14 -12.73 -15.80 16.40
N ILE A 15 -12.59 -14.89 17.35
CA ILE A 15 -12.66 -15.18 18.77
C ILE A 15 -13.76 -14.28 19.32
N GLY A 16 -14.47 -14.75 20.34
CA GLY A 16 -15.51 -13.98 20.99
C GLY A 16 -15.59 -14.36 22.46
N ALA A 17 -15.85 -13.37 23.30
CA ALA A 17 -16.20 -13.57 24.69
C ALA A 17 -17.44 -12.73 25.01
N VAL A 18 -18.35 -13.31 25.79
CA VAL A 18 -19.55 -12.64 26.27
C VAL A 18 -19.64 -12.84 27.77
N ALA A 19 -19.81 -11.76 28.51
CA ALA A 19 -20.11 -11.78 29.93
C ALA A 19 -21.51 -11.18 30.14
N THR A 20 -22.33 -11.84 30.93
CA THR A 20 -23.68 -11.38 31.26
C THR A 20 -24.04 -11.77 32.69
N GLY A 21 -24.91 -11.00 33.32
CA GLY A 21 -25.39 -11.29 34.65
C GLY A 21 -26.11 -10.10 35.28
N PRO A 22 -26.56 -10.24 36.53
CA PRO A 22 -27.09 -9.12 37.30
C PRO A 22 -25.96 -8.14 37.66
N VAL A 23 -26.27 -6.85 37.73
CA VAL A 23 -25.35 -5.83 38.23
C VAL A 23 -25.44 -5.79 39.76
N HIS A 24 -24.34 -6.12 40.44
CA HIS A 24 -24.24 -6.05 41.90
C HIS A 24 -23.05 -5.18 42.33
N LEU A 25 -23.33 -3.95 42.79
CA LEU A 25 -22.33 -3.00 43.28
C LEU A 25 -22.60 -2.73 44.78
N PRO A 26 -21.99 -3.50 45.70
CA PRO A 26 -22.27 -3.35 47.13
C PRO A 26 -21.98 -1.92 47.59
N ARG A 27 -22.93 -1.37 48.38
CA ARG A 27 -22.97 0.02 48.92
C ARG A 27 -23.32 1.14 47.92
N LEU A 28 -23.05 0.98 46.62
CA LEU A 28 -23.32 2.01 45.59
C LEU A 28 -24.68 1.82 44.90
N TYR A 29 -25.18 0.58 44.82
CA TYR A 29 -26.44 0.27 44.15
C TYR A 29 -27.19 -0.85 44.87
N LYS A 30 -28.41 -0.57 45.32
CA LYS A 30 -29.25 -1.51 46.09
C LYS A 30 -30.30 -2.27 45.23
N GLY A 31 -30.29 -2.10 43.91
CA GLY A 31 -31.28 -2.70 43.00
C GLY A 31 -30.98 -4.15 42.63
N LYS A 32 -30.97 -5.04 43.64
CA LYS A 32 -30.89 -6.49 43.43
C LYS A 32 -32.01 -6.95 42.49
N ASP A 33 -31.68 -7.82 41.53
CA ASP A 33 -32.62 -8.46 40.59
C ASP A 33 -33.37 -7.50 39.64
N ARG A 34 -32.96 -6.23 39.55
CA ARG A 34 -33.56 -5.24 38.64
C ARG A 34 -32.66 -4.83 37.50
N THR A 35 -31.34 -4.92 37.65
CA THR A 35 -30.39 -4.51 36.60
C THR A 35 -29.57 -5.69 36.14
N PHE A 36 -29.49 -5.85 34.83
CA PHE A 36 -28.72 -6.89 34.16
C PHE A 36 -27.80 -6.23 33.14
N PHE A 37 -26.64 -6.83 32.94
CA PHE A 37 -25.68 -6.38 31.94
C PHE A 37 -25.36 -7.50 30.95
N MET A 38 -24.91 -7.09 29.78
CA MET A 38 -24.21 -7.91 28.82
C MET A 38 -23.03 -7.10 28.28
N ALA A 39 -21.85 -7.69 28.23
CA ALA A 39 -20.69 -7.16 27.54
C ALA A 39 -20.19 -8.24 26.57
N SER A 40 -19.97 -7.88 25.31
CA SER A 40 -19.32 -8.76 24.34
C SER A 40 -18.12 -8.10 23.70
N PHE A 41 -17.11 -8.93 23.41
CA PHE A 41 -15.93 -8.56 22.64
C PHE A 41 -15.66 -9.64 21.60
N GLU A 42 -15.72 -9.27 20.33
CA GLU A 42 -15.62 -10.19 19.20
C GLU A 42 -14.54 -9.69 18.21
N PRO A 43 -13.25 -9.97 18.48
CA PRO A 43 -12.19 -9.68 17.54
C PRO A 43 -12.18 -10.67 16.37
N THR A 44 -12.09 -10.13 15.16
CA THR A 44 -11.76 -10.88 13.95
C THR A 44 -10.41 -10.38 13.39
N ARG A 45 -9.53 -11.32 13.04
CA ARG A 45 -8.30 -11.07 12.30
C ARG A 45 -8.34 -11.93 11.04
N GLN A 46 -8.18 -11.30 9.89
CA GLN A 46 -8.26 -12.02 8.62
C GLN A 46 -7.15 -11.53 7.68
N LEU A 47 -6.31 -12.47 7.26
CA LEU A 47 -5.44 -12.30 6.11
C LEU A 47 -6.11 -13.01 4.93
N ALA A 48 -6.40 -12.26 3.88
CA ALA A 48 -6.97 -12.78 2.64
C ALA A 48 -6.08 -12.41 1.45
N SER A 49 -6.17 -13.20 0.39
CA SER A 49 -5.56 -12.89 -0.89
C SER A 49 -6.62 -12.61 -1.95
N ASN A 50 -6.24 -11.88 -2.98
CA ASN A 50 -7.10 -11.67 -4.15
C ASN A 50 -7.42 -13.02 -4.82
N PRO A 51 -8.67 -13.30 -5.23
CA PRO A 51 -9.08 -14.59 -5.79
C PRO A 51 -8.48 -14.91 -7.17
N GLY A 52 -7.83 -13.95 -7.84
CA GLY A 52 -7.26 -14.12 -9.19
C GLY A 52 -5.95 -14.92 -9.27
N GLY A 53 -5.52 -15.58 -8.20
CA GLY A 53 -4.25 -16.32 -8.15
C GLY A 53 -3.02 -15.42 -7.96
N PRO A 54 -1.81 -15.98 -8.12
CA PRO A 54 -0.59 -15.22 -7.92
C PRO A 54 -0.35 -14.19 -9.02
N SER A 55 0.23 -13.07 -8.63
CA SER A 55 0.73 -12.03 -9.52
C SER A 55 2.17 -12.34 -9.89
N ASN A 56 2.50 -12.24 -11.18
CA ASN A 56 3.82 -12.53 -11.71
C ASN A 56 4.43 -11.25 -12.30
N ILE A 57 5.64 -10.93 -11.87
CA ILE A 57 6.39 -9.74 -12.28
C ILE A 57 7.83 -10.12 -12.61
N ARG A 58 8.52 -9.24 -13.35
CA ARG A 58 9.98 -9.34 -13.51
C ARG A 58 10.67 -8.41 -12.53
N VAL A 59 11.70 -8.92 -11.89
CA VAL A 59 12.61 -8.18 -11.01
C VAL A 59 14.05 -8.39 -11.48
N PRO A 60 14.98 -7.45 -11.21
CA PRO A 60 16.37 -7.58 -11.62
C PRO A 60 17.03 -8.82 -11.00
N THR A 61 17.81 -9.54 -11.80
CA THR A 61 18.71 -10.58 -11.30
C THR A 61 19.99 -9.97 -10.72
N GLU A 62 20.73 -10.74 -9.92
CA GLU A 62 22.03 -10.32 -9.38
C GLU A 62 23.04 -9.91 -10.47
N ARG A 63 23.02 -10.57 -11.63
CA ARG A 63 23.88 -10.22 -12.77
C ARG A 63 23.47 -8.89 -13.38
N GLU A 64 22.19 -8.69 -13.62
CA GLU A 64 21.64 -7.45 -14.18
C GLU A 64 21.94 -6.25 -13.24
N LEU A 65 21.81 -6.43 -11.93
CA LEU A 65 22.18 -5.42 -10.93
C LEU A 65 23.67 -5.07 -10.96
N ASN A 66 24.54 -6.02 -11.36
CA ASN A 66 25.97 -5.80 -11.56
C ASN A 66 26.30 -5.30 -12.98
N GLY A 67 25.30 -5.02 -13.80
CA GLY A 67 25.46 -4.50 -15.16
C GLY A 67 25.76 -5.58 -16.21
N ASP A 68 25.60 -6.85 -15.86
CA ASP A 68 25.80 -7.99 -16.77
C ASP A 68 24.45 -8.54 -17.24
N PHE A 69 24.12 -8.26 -18.50
CA PHE A 69 22.90 -8.69 -19.18
C PHE A 69 23.16 -9.86 -20.16
N SER A 70 24.31 -10.55 -20.05
CA SER A 70 24.65 -11.69 -20.91
C SER A 70 23.64 -12.83 -20.85
N GLN A 71 22.93 -12.96 -19.72
CA GLN A 71 21.89 -13.96 -19.48
C GLN A 71 20.47 -13.38 -19.49
N SER A 72 20.30 -12.10 -19.82
CA SER A 72 18.98 -11.48 -19.92
C SER A 72 18.31 -11.93 -21.22
N LEU A 73 17.06 -12.39 -21.10
CA LEU A 73 16.27 -12.90 -22.22
C LEU A 73 14.99 -12.06 -22.41
N VAL A 74 14.46 -12.09 -23.62
CA VAL A 74 13.15 -11.58 -24.02
C VAL A 74 12.31 -12.77 -24.45
N TYR A 75 11.04 -12.76 -24.06
CA TYR A 75 10.12 -13.87 -24.28
C TYR A 75 8.93 -13.39 -25.10
N PHE A 76 8.58 -14.16 -26.13
CA PHE A 76 7.49 -13.87 -27.06
C PHE A 76 6.50 -15.02 -27.07
N ARG A 77 5.21 -14.71 -26.94
CA ARG A 77 4.15 -15.68 -27.16
C ARG A 77 3.76 -15.65 -28.64
N ASN A 78 3.98 -16.76 -29.34
CA ASN A 78 3.55 -16.92 -30.72
C ASN A 78 2.03 -17.10 -30.79
N PRO A 79 1.39 -16.82 -31.95
CA PRO A 79 -0.05 -17.04 -32.13
C PRO A 79 -0.51 -18.49 -31.87
N ASN A 80 0.37 -19.47 -32.07
CA ASN A 80 0.09 -20.89 -31.80
C ASN A 80 0.24 -21.29 -30.32
N GLY A 81 0.45 -20.32 -29.41
CA GLY A 81 0.58 -20.55 -27.98
C GLY A 81 1.98 -20.92 -27.49
N THR A 82 2.92 -21.25 -28.39
CA THR A 82 4.32 -21.55 -28.02
C THR A 82 5.07 -20.30 -27.59
N VAL A 83 6.02 -20.44 -26.66
CA VAL A 83 6.91 -19.35 -26.25
C VAL A 83 8.24 -19.46 -26.99
N ARG A 84 8.64 -18.37 -27.65
CA ARG A 84 9.98 -18.20 -28.21
C ARG A 84 10.80 -17.31 -27.28
N THR A 85 12.03 -17.71 -27.03
CA THR A 85 12.97 -16.98 -26.19
C THR A 85 14.12 -16.45 -27.04
N GLU A 86 14.46 -15.18 -26.86
CA GLU A 86 15.56 -14.52 -27.56
C GLU A 86 16.48 -13.85 -26.55
N PRO A 87 17.80 -13.83 -26.78
CA PRO A 87 18.70 -13.08 -25.92
C PRO A 87 18.43 -11.57 -26.07
N TRP A 88 18.54 -10.80 -24.98
CA TRP A 88 18.26 -9.36 -24.97
C TRP A 88 19.00 -8.60 -26.09
N ALA A 89 18.46 -7.45 -26.52
CA ALA A 89 19.08 -6.63 -27.55
C ALA A 89 20.48 -6.16 -27.14
N LEU A 90 21.38 -6.02 -28.11
CA LEU A 90 22.71 -5.47 -27.89
C LEU A 90 22.61 -4.07 -27.26
N LEU A 91 23.38 -3.84 -26.21
CA LEU A 91 23.48 -2.57 -25.50
C LEU A 91 24.51 -1.68 -26.21
N TYR A 92 24.04 -0.51 -26.61
CA TYR A 92 24.85 0.49 -27.28
C TYR A 92 25.37 1.53 -26.29
N ASN A 93 26.68 1.80 -26.35
CA ASN A 93 27.35 2.69 -25.42
C ASN A 93 27.24 4.16 -25.85
N HIS A 94 26.34 4.89 -25.20
CA HIS A 94 26.12 6.32 -25.46
C HIS A 94 27.05 7.23 -24.65
N PHE A 95 27.86 6.66 -23.76
CA PHE A 95 28.64 7.41 -22.78
C PHE A 95 30.15 7.15 -22.89
N GLN A 96 30.92 8.10 -22.41
CA GLN A 96 32.34 7.97 -22.12
C GLN A 96 32.58 8.37 -20.67
N ARG A 97 33.45 7.61 -19.99
CA ARG A 97 33.91 7.93 -18.65
C ARG A 97 35.01 8.99 -18.75
N ARG A 98 34.81 10.14 -18.12
CA ARG A 98 35.79 11.21 -18.00
C ARG A 98 36.88 10.85 -16.98
N PRO A 99 38.04 11.55 -17.01
CA PRO A 99 39.12 11.33 -16.03
C PRO A 99 38.68 11.52 -14.57
N ASP A 100 37.72 12.42 -14.32
CA ASP A 100 37.11 12.66 -13.00
C ASP A 100 36.10 11.56 -12.58
N GLY A 101 35.89 10.54 -13.42
CA GLY A 101 34.97 9.44 -13.20
C GLY A 101 33.52 9.73 -13.61
N ALA A 102 33.17 10.95 -14.03
CA ALA A 102 31.83 11.28 -14.48
C ALA A 102 31.52 10.66 -15.85
N LEU A 103 30.25 10.38 -16.13
CA LEU A 103 29.80 9.93 -17.45
C LEU A 103 29.37 11.13 -18.29
N ALA A 104 29.88 11.20 -19.52
CA ALA A 104 29.49 12.20 -20.50
C ALA A 104 28.99 11.54 -21.78
N LEU A 105 28.08 12.21 -22.49
CA LEU A 105 27.64 11.76 -23.81
C LEU A 105 28.83 11.70 -24.78
N ARG A 106 28.86 10.67 -25.64
CA ARG A 106 29.90 10.54 -26.66
C ARG A 106 29.86 11.73 -27.64
N PRO A 107 30.98 12.43 -27.87
CA PRO A 107 31.04 13.52 -28.83
C PRO A 107 30.84 13.01 -30.25
N ASN A 108 30.13 13.78 -31.07
CA ASN A 108 30.03 13.51 -32.49
C ASN A 108 31.36 13.85 -33.19
N PRO A 109 32.08 12.87 -33.79
CA PRO A 109 33.34 13.13 -34.49
C PRO A 109 33.18 14.09 -35.68
N SER A 110 31.98 14.16 -36.24
CA SER A 110 31.65 15.02 -37.38
C SER A 110 31.07 16.38 -36.97
N PHE A 111 31.08 16.72 -35.67
CA PHE A 111 30.62 18.03 -35.19
C PHE A 111 31.56 19.14 -35.68
N GLN A 112 30.98 20.21 -36.25
CA GLN A 112 31.72 21.38 -36.72
C GLN A 112 31.54 22.54 -35.72
N PRO A 113 32.56 22.89 -34.92
CA PRO A 113 32.44 23.93 -33.89
C PRO A 113 32.15 25.34 -34.44
N GLY A 114 32.51 25.60 -35.69
CA GLY A 114 32.28 26.88 -36.36
C GLY A 114 30.83 27.10 -36.83
N LEU A 115 29.97 26.08 -36.73
CA LEU A 115 28.56 26.17 -37.11
C LEU A 115 27.66 26.03 -35.87
N PRO A 116 26.47 26.66 -35.85
CA PRO A 116 25.49 26.45 -34.79
C PRO A 116 25.12 24.97 -34.66
N ALA A 117 24.83 24.55 -33.42
CA ALA A 117 24.33 23.20 -33.17
C ALA A 117 22.93 23.02 -33.80
N SER A 118 22.74 21.96 -34.58
CA SER A 118 21.49 21.69 -35.31
C SER A 118 21.24 20.18 -35.47
N ALA A 119 20.12 19.81 -36.10
CA ALA A 119 19.80 18.41 -36.43
C ALA A 119 20.84 17.74 -37.36
N THR A 120 21.54 18.55 -38.17
CA THR A 120 22.59 18.09 -39.10
C THR A 120 24.01 18.37 -38.56
N ASN A 121 24.18 19.29 -37.61
CA ASN A 121 25.44 19.59 -36.92
C ASN A 121 25.30 19.45 -35.39
N PHE A 122 25.14 18.21 -34.94
CA PHE A 122 24.82 17.90 -33.56
C PHE A 122 26.10 17.63 -32.76
N ARG A 123 26.15 18.10 -31.50
CA ARG A 123 27.34 18.02 -30.64
C ARG A 123 27.68 16.60 -30.15
N TYR A 124 26.67 15.75 -29.97
CA TYR A 124 26.80 14.40 -29.40
C TYR A 124 26.21 13.35 -30.33
N GLN A 125 26.85 12.19 -30.45
CA GLN A 125 26.38 11.10 -31.30
C GLN A 125 24.91 10.76 -31.01
N TYR A 126 24.11 10.53 -32.06
CA TYR A 126 22.74 10.03 -31.95
C TYR A 126 22.49 8.74 -32.77
N ARG A 127 23.50 8.28 -33.52
CA ARG A 127 23.49 7.08 -34.38
C ARG A 127 24.87 6.42 -34.33
N ALA A 128 24.94 5.15 -34.75
CA ALA A 128 26.18 4.38 -34.86
C ALA A 128 27.02 4.30 -33.57
N PHE A 129 26.34 4.19 -32.43
CA PHE A 129 27.01 3.98 -31.16
C PHE A 129 27.76 2.64 -31.16
N PRO A 130 28.95 2.56 -30.54
CA PRO A 130 29.65 1.29 -30.37
C PRO A 130 28.89 0.41 -29.36
N LEU A 131 29.08 -0.90 -29.45
CA LEU A 131 28.56 -1.82 -28.43
C LEU A 131 29.29 -1.62 -27.11
N PHE A 132 28.58 -1.76 -26.00
CA PHE A 132 29.23 -1.93 -24.70
C PHE A 132 30.11 -3.18 -24.71
N ASN A 133 31.35 -3.08 -24.26
CA ASN A 133 32.26 -4.23 -24.13
C ASN A 133 32.36 -5.07 -25.42
N SER A 134 32.51 -4.44 -26.58
CA SER A 134 32.50 -5.13 -27.89
C SER A 134 33.58 -6.19 -28.06
N ASN A 135 34.67 -6.07 -27.30
CA ASN A 135 35.87 -6.90 -27.42
C ASN A 135 36.02 -7.91 -26.27
N ASP A 136 34.93 -8.21 -25.54
CA ASP A 136 34.96 -9.25 -24.49
C ASP A 136 35.47 -10.59 -25.07
N ALA A 137 36.30 -11.29 -24.30
CA ALA A 137 36.83 -12.60 -24.69
C ALA A 137 35.69 -13.62 -24.89
N ASP A 138 34.62 -13.52 -24.09
CA ASP A 138 33.42 -14.32 -24.26
C ASP A 138 32.45 -13.64 -25.26
N PRO A 139 32.16 -14.27 -26.41
CA PRO A 139 31.23 -13.73 -27.39
C PRO A 139 29.82 -13.46 -26.82
N LEU A 140 29.39 -14.19 -25.80
CA LEU A 140 28.08 -14.03 -25.16
C LEU A 140 28.00 -12.78 -24.28
N ARG A 141 29.11 -12.11 -24.01
CA ARG A 141 29.17 -10.88 -23.19
C ARG A 141 29.33 -9.62 -24.02
N ARG A 142 29.75 -9.76 -25.28
CA ARG A 142 29.92 -8.64 -26.22
C ARG A 142 28.60 -7.91 -26.44
N GLY A 143 28.59 -6.60 -26.18
CA GLY A 143 27.37 -5.79 -26.27
C GLY A 143 26.37 -6.03 -25.15
N ARG A 144 26.73 -6.70 -24.04
CA ARG A 144 25.78 -7.09 -22.98
C ARG A 144 26.24 -6.78 -21.57
N VAL A 145 27.41 -6.17 -21.40
CA VAL A 145 27.98 -5.85 -20.08
C VAL A 145 28.30 -4.36 -20.02
N LEU A 146 27.73 -3.66 -19.04
CA LEU A 146 27.88 -2.21 -18.85
C LEU A 146 29.25 -1.86 -18.24
N VAL A 147 30.30 -1.98 -19.06
CA VAL A 147 31.65 -1.55 -18.72
C VAL A 147 32.18 -0.55 -19.75
N ASP A 148 33.15 0.26 -19.36
CA ASP A 148 33.88 1.12 -20.28
C ASP A 148 34.93 0.33 -21.09
N GLU A 149 35.67 1.05 -21.94
CA GLU A 149 36.70 0.47 -22.82
C GLU A 149 37.86 -0.19 -22.04
N ALA A 150 38.04 0.14 -20.75
CA ALA A 150 39.01 -0.47 -19.86
C ALA A 150 38.41 -1.58 -18.97
N GLY A 151 37.15 -1.99 -19.22
CA GLY A 151 36.47 -3.02 -18.44
C GLY A 151 35.95 -2.54 -17.08
N ARG A 152 35.97 -1.24 -16.78
CA ARG A 152 35.47 -0.70 -15.51
C ARG A 152 33.96 -0.57 -15.55
N SER A 153 33.28 -1.00 -14.49
CA SER A 153 31.81 -0.93 -14.39
C SER A 153 31.29 0.50 -14.59
N LEU A 154 30.22 0.63 -15.37
CA LEU A 154 29.47 1.86 -15.57
C LEU A 154 28.18 1.88 -14.75
N VAL A 155 27.95 0.85 -13.93
CA VAL A 155 26.84 0.82 -12.98
C VAL A 155 27.08 1.87 -11.89
N ASN A 156 26.10 2.72 -11.67
CA ASN A 156 26.14 3.66 -10.57
C ASN A 156 25.95 2.90 -9.24
N PRO A 157 26.89 2.99 -8.28
CA PRO A 157 26.83 2.21 -7.04
C PRO A 157 25.67 2.61 -6.12
N VAL A 158 25.23 3.88 -6.16
CA VAL A 158 24.06 4.34 -5.40
C VAL A 158 22.79 3.75 -6.00
N ALA A 159 22.63 3.81 -7.32
CA ALA A 159 21.48 3.22 -8.00
C ALA A 159 21.41 1.70 -7.80
N GLN A 160 22.56 1.02 -7.85
CA GLN A 160 22.65 -0.41 -7.58
C GLN A 160 22.22 -0.75 -6.15
N ARG A 161 22.70 0.02 -5.16
CA ARG A 161 22.31 -0.17 -3.76
C ARG A 161 20.81 0.02 -3.57
N ILE A 162 20.25 1.11 -4.11
CA ILE A 162 18.81 1.39 -4.04
C ILE A 162 18.02 0.24 -4.69
N ALA A 163 18.43 -0.24 -5.87
CA ALA A 163 17.75 -1.34 -6.54
C ALA A 163 17.79 -2.65 -5.71
N ARG A 164 18.91 -2.95 -5.04
CA ARG A 164 19.07 -4.11 -4.14
C ARG A 164 18.20 -4.01 -2.89
N GLU A 165 18.03 -2.81 -2.35
CA GLU A 165 17.18 -2.58 -1.17
C GLU A 165 15.69 -2.61 -1.53
N LEU A 166 15.33 -2.19 -2.75
CA LEU A 166 13.93 -2.00 -3.14
C LEU A 166 13.31 -3.12 -3.98
N TYR A 167 14.09 -3.87 -4.76
CA TYR A 167 13.60 -5.04 -5.49
C TYR A 167 13.80 -6.32 -4.67
N PRO A 168 12.81 -7.21 -4.59
CA PRO A 168 13.03 -8.53 -4.05
C PRO A 168 13.89 -9.34 -5.03
N GLN A 169 14.58 -10.33 -4.50
CA GLN A 169 15.27 -11.31 -5.34
C GLN A 169 14.25 -12.19 -6.08
N PRO A 170 14.57 -12.64 -7.30
CA PRO A 170 13.76 -13.63 -8.02
C PRO A 170 13.46 -14.86 -7.14
N ASN A 171 12.21 -15.32 -7.14
CA ASN A 171 11.78 -16.51 -6.37
C ASN A 171 11.28 -17.66 -7.27
N ILE A 172 11.24 -17.44 -8.59
CA ILE A 172 11.01 -18.47 -9.59
C ILE A 172 12.37 -18.86 -10.15
N THR A 173 12.79 -20.12 -9.95
CA THR A 173 14.09 -20.59 -10.46
C THR A 173 13.97 -21.56 -11.64
N ASP A 174 12.75 -22.02 -11.97
CA ASP A 174 12.54 -22.88 -13.14
C ASP A 174 12.53 -22.02 -14.42
N PRO A 175 13.50 -22.18 -15.32
CA PRO A 175 13.58 -21.40 -16.55
C PRO A 175 12.38 -21.62 -17.49
N ASN A 176 11.78 -22.80 -17.48
CA ASN A 176 10.61 -23.09 -18.33
C ASN A 176 9.39 -22.31 -17.83
N LEU A 177 9.18 -22.28 -16.52
CA LEU A 177 8.12 -21.49 -15.92
C LEU A 177 8.33 -19.98 -16.14
N VAL A 178 9.57 -19.50 -16.03
CA VAL A 178 9.90 -18.10 -16.37
C VAL A 178 9.57 -17.81 -17.83
N ALA A 179 9.85 -18.73 -18.75
CA ALA A 179 9.50 -18.57 -20.17
C ALA A 179 7.98 -18.52 -20.39
N ASP A 180 7.24 -19.45 -19.80
CA ASP A 180 5.77 -19.50 -19.89
C ASP A 180 5.10 -18.23 -19.35
N LEU A 181 5.70 -17.64 -18.31
CA LEU A 181 5.32 -16.36 -17.70
C LEU A 181 5.96 -15.14 -18.37
N LEU A 182 6.48 -15.29 -19.58
CA LEU A 182 7.04 -14.23 -20.42
C LEU A 182 8.14 -13.41 -19.74
N GLY A 183 8.98 -14.08 -18.96
CA GLY A 183 10.13 -13.50 -18.29
C GLY A 183 9.86 -13.00 -16.88
N ALA A 184 8.64 -13.15 -16.34
CA ALA A 184 8.42 -12.97 -14.93
C ALA A 184 9.22 -14.01 -14.14
N ASN A 185 10.08 -13.53 -13.25
CA ASN A 185 10.96 -14.34 -12.41
C ASN A 185 10.64 -14.18 -10.91
N TYR A 186 9.56 -13.47 -10.60
CA TYR A 186 9.08 -13.29 -9.24
C TYR A 186 7.55 -13.41 -9.18
N SER A 187 7.07 -14.24 -8.26
CA SER A 187 5.65 -14.47 -8.01
C SER A 187 5.27 -14.11 -6.59
N TYR A 188 4.13 -13.45 -6.41
CA TYR A 188 3.59 -13.08 -5.11
C TYR A 188 2.07 -13.11 -5.09
N PHE A 189 1.49 -13.19 -3.89
CA PHE A 189 0.06 -13.02 -3.70
C PHE A 189 -0.24 -11.62 -3.19
N ARG A 190 -1.21 -10.96 -3.81
CA ARG A 190 -1.86 -9.76 -3.26
C ARG A 190 -2.47 -10.10 -1.93
N ARG A 191 -2.32 -9.23 -0.93
CA ARG A 191 -2.80 -9.48 0.43
C ARG A 191 -3.68 -8.33 0.91
N THR A 192 -4.73 -8.70 1.62
CA THR A 192 -5.50 -7.79 2.42
C THR A 192 -5.52 -8.30 3.85
N GLU A 193 -5.06 -7.46 4.77
CA GLU A 193 -5.12 -7.73 6.20
C GLU A 193 -6.25 -6.92 6.81
N TYR A 194 -7.23 -7.62 7.36
CA TYR A 194 -8.41 -7.09 8.00
C TYR A 194 -8.33 -7.32 9.51
N VAL A 195 -8.54 -6.25 10.26
CA VAL A 195 -8.64 -6.22 11.71
C VAL A 195 -10.00 -5.62 12.03
N ASP A 196 -10.90 -6.42 12.58
CA ASP A 196 -12.22 -5.98 13.05
C ASP A 196 -12.31 -6.32 14.54
N SER A 197 -12.79 -5.39 15.36
CA SER A 197 -12.99 -5.63 16.79
C SER A 197 -14.32 -5.04 17.21
N ARG A 198 -15.29 -5.90 17.52
CA ARG A 198 -16.63 -5.47 17.93
C ARG A 198 -16.75 -5.50 19.43
N TYR A 199 -17.22 -4.39 19.98
CA TYR A 199 -17.53 -4.23 21.40
C TYR A 199 -19.01 -3.95 21.51
N THR A 200 -19.71 -4.66 22.39
CA THR A 200 -21.10 -4.32 22.75
C THR A 200 -21.25 -4.32 24.25
N ILE A 201 -21.85 -3.26 24.79
CA ILE A 201 -22.30 -3.20 26.17
C ILE A 201 -23.80 -2.94 26.14
N LYS A 202 -24.55 -3.74 26.89
CA LYS A 202 -25.97 -3.58 27.09
C LYS A 202 -26.28 -3.60 28.58
N ILE A 203 -27.18 -2.71 28.99
CA ILE A 203 -27.73 -2.67 30.34
C ILE A 203 -29.24 -2.71 30.21
N ASP A 204 -29.85 -3.63 30.91
CA ASP A 204 -31.29 -3.78 31.04
C ASP A 204 -31.67 -3.48 32.49
N HIS A 205 -32.62 -2.57 32.72
CA HIS A 205 -33.10 -2.20 34.04
C HIS A 205 -34.62 -2.24 34.12
N ASN A 206 -35.15 -3.06 35.03
CA ASN A 206 -36.56 -3.08 35.39
C ASN A 206 -36.83 -1.93 36.36
N LEU A 207 -37.49 -0.87 35.86
CA LEU A 207 -37.90 0.29 36.67
C LEU A 207 -38.98 -0.14 37.67
N ASN A 208 -39.93 -0.94 37.18
CA ASN A 208 -40.96 -1.66 37.94
C ASN A 208 -41.50 -2.83 37.10
N ASP A 209 -42.60 -3.45 37.53
CA ASP A 209 -43.19 -4.62 36.87
C ASP A 209 -43.79 -4.32 35.48
N HIS A 210 -43.97 -3.03 35.16
CA HIS A 210 -44.58 -2.57 33.92
C HIS A 210 -43.59 -1.85 32.99
N HIS A 211 -42.39 -1.51 33.45
CA HIS A 211 -41.47 -0.68 32.68
C HIS A 211 -40.05 -1.22 32.74
N ARG A 212 -39.47 -1.44 31.56
CA ARG A 212 -38.09 -1.88 31.38
C ARG A 212 -37.35 -0.89 30.48
N LEU A 213 -36.24 -0.36 31.00
CA LEU A 213 -35.32 0.48 30.26
C LEU A 213 -34.13 -0.37 29.78
N THR A 214 -33.77 -0.23 28.51
CA THR A 214 -32.63 -0.88 27.90
C THR A 214 -31.72 0.16 27.29
N GLY A 215 -30.44 0.13 27.64
CA GLY A 215 -29.39 0.87 26.93
C GLY A 215 -28.43 -0.11 26.26
N ARG A 216 -28.05 0.16 25.02
CA ARG A 216 -27.01 -0.60 24.30
C ARG A 216 -26.06 0.35 23.59
N TRP A 217 -24.78 0.15 23.81
CA TRP A 217 -23.71 0.76 23.05
C TRP A 217 -22.96 -0.33 22.29
N THR A 218 -22.70 -0.11 21.01
CA THR A 218 -21.89 -0.99 20.18
C THR A 218 -20.86 -0.15 19.43
N GLU A 219 -19.61 -0.58 19.43
CA GLU A 219 -18.53 0.04 18.66
C GLU A 219 -17.80 -1.03 17.85
N GLN A 220 -17.55 -0.73 16.58
CA GLN A 220 -16.89 -1.60 15.63
C GLN A 220 -15.86 -0.79 14.82
N PRO A 221 -14.64 -0.62 15.34
CA PRO A 221 -13.48 -0.28 14.53
C PRO A 221 -13.14 -1.45 13.60
N SER A 222 -12.97 -1.12 12.32
CA SER A 222 -12.44 -2.04 11.32
C SER A 222 -11.35 -1.34 10.53
N PHE A 223 -10.25 -2.06 10.34
CA PHE A 223 -9.09 -1.61 9.57
C PHE A 223 -8.75 -2.66 8.53
N GLY A 224 -8.49 -2.22 7.30
CA GLY A 224 -8.19 -3.10 6.18
C GLY A 224 -7.03 -2.55 5.36
N THR A 225 -5.83 -3.10 5.52
CA THR A 225 -4.67 -2.72 4.70
C THR A 225 -4.56 -3.65 3.50
N ARG A 226 -4.56 -3.05 2.31
CA ARG A 226 -4.29 -3.75 1.06
C ARG A 226 -2.85 -3.52 0.64
N GLN A 227 -2.24 -4.56 0.10
CA GLN A 227 -0.91 -4.52 -0.46
C GLN A 227 -0.80 -5.51 -1.61
N GLU A 228 -0.01 -5.18 -2.61
CA GLU A 228 0.31 -6.14 -3.65
C GLU A 228 1.32 -7.15 -3.10
N ARG A 229 2.57 -6.73 -2.89
CA ARG A 229 3.61 -7.58 -2.31
C ARG A 229 3.87 -7.25 -0.84
N ASP A 230 4.03 -5.96 -0.55
CA ASP A 230 4.42 -5.43 0.75
C ASP A 230 3.87 -4.00 0.91
N PRO A 231 3.76 -3.48 2.14
CA PRO A 231 3.00 -2.25 2.39
C PRO A 231 3.83 -0.98 2.12
N ILE A 232 5.14 -1.11 1.90
CA ILE A 232 6.08 0.01 1.76
C ILE A 232 6.35 0.28 0.28
N GLN A 233 6.86 -0.74 -0.41
CA GLN A 233 7.25 -0.70 -1.81
C GLN A 233 6.08 -0.94 -2.74
N HIS A 234 5.08 -1.72 -2.32
CA HIS A 234 3.93 -2.12 -3.15
C HIS A 234 2.60 -1.99 -2.39
N GLY A 235 2.50 -0.96 -1.55
CA GLY A 235 1.31 -0.68 -0.75
C GLY A 235 0.14 -0.13 -1.58
N LEU A 236 -1.08 -0.43 -1.15
CA LEU A 236 -2.34 0.12 -1.69
C LEU A 236 -3.07 0.90 -0.58
N ILE A 237 -4.23 1.50 -0.90
CA ILE A 237 -5.04 2.16 0.13
C ILE A 237 -5.41 1.21 1.26
N SER A 238 -5.32 1.72 2.49
CA SER A 238 -5.92 1.13 3.68
C SER A 238 -7.25 1.79 4.01
N ASP A 239 -8.26 0.99 4.31
CA ASP A 239 -9.52 1.48 4.85
C ASP A 239 -9.45 1.51 6.37
N ALA A 240 -9.92 2.60 6.97
CA ALA A 240 -10.04 2.76 8.41
C ALA A 240 -11.46 3.23 8.71
N ASN A 241 -12.32 2.31 9.14
CA ASN A 241 -13.72 2.58 9.39
C ASN A 241 -14.04 2.39 10.86
N THR A 242 -14.95 3.19 11.41
CA THR A 242 -15.45 3.02 12.77
C THR A 242 -16.94 3.26 12.78
N PHE A 243 -17.68 2.26 13.27
CA PHE A 243 -19.11 2.37 13.48
C PHE A 243 -19.41 2.41 14.97
N ARG A 244 -20.30 3.29 15.39
CA ARG A 244 -20.82 3.34 16.76
C ARG A 244 -22.33 3.42 16.74
N GLN A 245 -22.96 2.66 17.61
CA GLN A 245 -24.40 2.70 17.84
C GLN A 245 -24.65 2.95 19.33
N LEU A 246 -25.54 3.89 19.63
CA LEU A 246 -26.16 4.03 20.94
C LEU A 246 -27.68 3.84 20.75
N LEU A 247 -28.24 2.86 21.45
CA LEU A 247 -29.66 2.56 21.47
C LEU A 247 -30.18 2.69 22.90
N LEU A 248 -31.24 3.45 23.07
CA LEU A 248 -32.07 3.48 24.28
C LEU A 248 -33.45 2.97 23.91
N ALA A 249 -34.00 2.06 24.69
CA ALA A 249 -35.35 1.54 24.50
C ALA A 249 -36.10 1.49 25.83
N LEU A 250 -37.35 1.95 25.84
CA LEU A 250 -38.26 1.85 26.97
C LEU A 250 -39.46 1.00 26.55
N THR A 251 -39.53 -0.21 27.11
CA THR A 251 -40.67 -1.10 26.96
C THR A 251 -41.61 -0.88 28.14
N SER A 252 -42.88 -0.60 27.86
CA SER A 252 -43.89 -0.31 28.87
C SER A 252 -45.16 -1.14 28.65
N THR A 253 -45.64 -1.77 29.70
CA THR A 253 -46.90 -2.54 29.74
C THR A 253 -47.77 -2.04 30.88
N PRO A 254 -48.28 -0.79 30.81
CA PRO A 254 -48.96 -0.13 31.92
C PRO A 254 -50.26 -0.83 32.34
N ARG A 255 -50.87 -1.57 31.42
CA ARG A 255 -52.01 -2.48 31.66
C ARG A 255 -51.79 -3.76 30.85
N ALA A 256 -52.43 -4.86 31.25
CA ALA A 256 -52.30 -6.15 30.55
C ALA A 256 -52.67 -6.09 29.05
N ALA A 257 -53.56 -5.17 28.68
CA ALA A 257 -54.02 -4.98 27.30
C ALA A 257 -53.28 -3.86 26.54
N MET A 258 -52.23 -3.26 27.12
CA MET A 258 -51.50 -2.14 26.53
C MET A 258 -50.00 -2.43 26.47
N THR A 259 -49.39 -2.21 25.31
CA THR A 259 -47.95 -2.33 25.10
C THR A 259 -47.42 -1.08 24.40
N ASN A 260 -46.37 -0.49 24.93
CA ASN A 260 -45.65 0.62 24.30
C ASN A 260 -44.16 0.30 24.21
N GLU A 261 -43.57 0.54 23.04
CA GLU A 261 -42.13 0.45 22.85
C GLU A 261 -41.59 1.76 22.26
N PHE A 262 -40.88 2.51 23.08
CA PHE A 262 -40.12 3.67 22.63
C PHE A 262 -38.68 3.24 22.35
N ARG A 263 -38.09 3.70 21.23
CA ARG A 263 -36.67 3.53 20.92
C ARG A 263 -36.07 4.85 20.44
N ALA A 264 -34.96 5.24 21.02
CA ALA A 264 -34.08 6.30 20.56
C ALA A 264 -32.74 5.69 20.14
N ASN A 265 -32.34 5.93 18.90
CA ASN A 265 -31.14 5.32 18.33
C ASN A 265 -30.29 6.38 17.64
N TYR A 266 -28.99 6.33 17.93
CA TYR A 266 -27.96 7.14 17.34
C TYR A 266 -26.94 6.22 16.68
N LEU A 267 -26.62 6.51 15.43
CA LEU A 267 -25.59 5.82 14.65
C LEU A 267 -24.56 6.83 14.21
N TYR A 268 -23.30 6.47 14.40
CA TYR A 268 -22.14 7.18 13.90
C TYR A 268 -21.33 6.26 13.00
N GLY A 269 -20.97 6.76 11.83
CA GLY A 269 -20.04 6.11 10.92
C GLY A 269 -18.89 7.06 10.61
N SER A 270 -17.65 6.58 10.69
CA SER A 270 -16.48 7.24 10.14
C SER A 270 -15.86 6.30 9.12
N PHE A 271 -15.71 6.77 7.89
CA PHE A 271 -15.18 6.00 6.77
C PHE A 271 -13.96 6.69 6.23
N GLY A 272 -12.79 6.12 6.46
CA GLY A 272 -11.51 6.69 6.07
C GLY A 272 -10.80 5.84 5.03
N ARG A 273 -10.21 6.50 4.04
CA ARG A 273 -9.20 5.91 3.15
C ARG A 273 -7.87 6.58 3.43
N ASN A 274 -6.89 5.79 3.86
CA ASN A 274 -5.58 6.25 4.28
C ASN A 274 -4.46 5.51 3.53
N PHE A 275 -3.25 6.06 3.58
CA PHE A 275 -2.05 5.31 3.19
C PHE A 275 -1.85 4.10 4.14
N PRO A 276 -1.13 3.05 3.69
CA PRO A 276 -0.62 2.01 4.58
C PRO A 276 0.03 2.62 5.82
N GLU A 277 -0.27 2.08 7.00
CA GLU A 277 0.28 2.57 8.27
C GLU A 277 1.82 2.74 8.27
N PRO A 278 2.62 1.81 7.70
CA PRO A 278 4.08 1.99 7.65
C PRO A 278 4.55 3.20 6.84
N LEU A 279 3.72 3.71 5.91
CA LEU A 279 4.02 4.88 5.08
C LEU A 279 3.58 6.20 5.73
N LEU A 280 2.81 6.15 6.82
CA LEU A 280 2.38 7.33 7.57
C LEU A 280 3.44 7.79 8.59
N ASN A 281 4.24 6.85 9.09
CA ASN A 281 5.12 7.08 10.25
C ASN A 281 6.60 7.26 9.89
N ARG A 282 6.97 7.21 8.60
CA ARG A 282 8.36 7.37 8.13
C ARG A 282 8.41 8.05 6.77
N ASP A 283 9.35 8.98 6.63
CA ASP A 283 9.67 9.63 5.36
C ASP A 283 10.70 8.83 4.58
N TYR A 284 10.22 8.04 3.62
CA TYR A 284 11.08 7.31 2.68
C TYR A 284 11.56 8.18 1.51
N THR A 285 10.96 9.36 1.30
CA THR A 285 11.34 10.24 0.19
C THR A 285 12.72 10.82 0.44
N ASN A 286 12.96 11.38 1.63
CA ASN A 286 14.25 11.98 1.97
C ASN A 286 15.39 10.95 2.06
N GLU A 287 15.11 9.71 2.45
CA GLU A 287 16.11 8.65 2.53
C GLU A 287 16.70 8.29 1.15
N TYR A 288 15.87 8.21 0.12
CA TYR A 288 16.29 7.74 -1.21
C TYR A 288 16.49 8.86 -2.24
N LEU A 289 15.86 10.03 -2.08
CA LEU A 289 15.85 11.11 -3.08
C LEU A 289 16.45 12.43 -2.62
N ASN A 290 17.04 12.52 -1.42
CA ASN A 290 17.78 13.71 -1.02
C ASN A 290 19.10 13.83 -1.80
N ALA A 291 19.01 14.29 -3.04
CA ALA A 291 20.13 14.45 -3.96
C ALA A 291 20.95 15.75 -3.75
N GLY A 292 20.62 16.57 -2.74
CA GLY A 292 21.20 17.90 -2.57
C GLY A 292 20.72 18.92 -3.62
N GLY A 293 20.74 20.22 -3.29
CA GLY A 293 20.30 21.32 -4.17
C GLY A 293 19.03 22.05 -3.66
N ALA A 294 18.46 22.97 -4.44
CA ALA A 294 17.28 23.78 -4.06
C ALA A 294 16.00 22.95 -3.76
N GLY A 295 16.06 21.64 -4.07
CA GLY A 295 15.07 20.61 -3.76
C GLY A 295 15.28 19.87 -2.43
N ALA A 296 16.46 20.00 -1.81
CA ALA A 296 16.81 19.30 -0.58
C ALA A 296 15.94 19.82 0.59
N GLY A 297 15.20 18.93 1.24
CA GLY A 297 14.25 19.30 2.29
C GLY A 297 12.96 19.95 1.77
N GLN A 298 12.73 20.03 0.45
CA GLN A 298 11.40 20.34 -0.07
C GLN A 298 10.47 19.19 0.32
N VAL A 299 9.44 19.52 1.09
CA VAL A 299 8.40 18.57 1.49
C VAL A 299 7.79 18.00 0.21
N ASN A 300 7.83 16.67 0.06
CA ASN A 300 6.95 15.99 -0.87
C ASN A 300 5.55 16.56 -0.63
N LEU A 301 4.94 17.24 -1.61
CA LEU A 301 3.68 17.96 -1.41
C LEU A 301 2.51 17.01 -1.03
N LEU A 302 2.73 15.71 -1.09
CA LEU A 302 1.83 14.67 -0.60
C LEU A 302 2.20 14.14 0.79
N GLY A 303 3.36 14.48 1.35
CA GLY A 303 3.74 14.29 2.75
C GLY A 303 3.87 12.84 3.24
N TYR A 304 3.55 11.85 2.42
CA TYR A 304 3.45 10.45 2.84
C TYR A 304 3.87 9.53 1.70
N GLY A 305 4.68 8.50 2.00
CA GLY A 305 4.92 7.39 1.08
C GLY A 305 6.33 7.26 0.49
N MET A 306 6.57 6.07 -0.07
CA MET A 306 7.77 5.72 -0.84
C MET A 306 7.68 6.28 -2.26
N PRO A 307 8.75 6.91 -2.79
CA PRO A 307 8.75 7.44 -4.15
C PRO A 307 8.46 6.35 -5.18
N ARG A 308 7.70 6.72 -6.21
CA ARG A 308 7.36 5.79 -7.28
C ARG A 308 8.49 5.73 -8.31
N PHE A 309 9.15 4.59 -8.40
CA PHE A 309 10.09 4.24 -9.45
C PHE A 309 9.33 3.51 -10.54
N PHE A 310 9.17 4.16 -11.68
CA PHE A 310 8.65 3.53 -12.88
C PHE A 310 9.80 2.89 -13.65
N ASP A 311 9.55 1.73 -14.25
CA ASP A 311 10.25 1.42 -15.48
C ASP A 311 9.68 2.35 -16.56
N ALA A 312 10.54 2.98 -17.37
CA ALA A 312 10.05 3.53 -18.63
C ALA A 312 9.43 2.32 -19.38
N GLY A 313 8.14 2.42 -19.71
CA GLY A 313 7.30 1.29 -20.06
C GLY A 313 7.90 0.30 -21.06
N THR A 314 7.40 -0.93 -20.97
CA THR A 314 7.80 -2.15 -21.69
C THR A 314 8.65 -1.96 -22.96
N PRO A 315 9.70 -2.78 -23.17
CA PRO A 315 10.27 -2.95 -24.50
C PRO A 315 9.20 -3.60 -25.37
N ARG A 316 8.33 -2.81 -25.99
CA ARG A 316 7.54 -3.28 -27.12
C ARG A 316 8.56 -3.75 -28.15
N GLY A 317 8.52 -5.03 -28.48
CA GLY A 317 9.28 -5.53 -29.63
C GLY A 317 8.86 -4.74 -30.87
N ALA A 318 9.72 -4.69 -31.87
CA ALA A 318 9.50 -3.95 -33.12
C ALA A 318 8.16 -4.30 -33.83
N SER A 319 7.52 -5.42 -33.47
CA SER A 319 6.25 -5.90 -34.00
C SER A 319 4.98 -5.44 -33.24
N GLY A 320 5.10 -4.67 -32.15
CA GLY A 320 3.94 -4.17 -31.38
C GLY A 320 3.17 -5.22 -30.59
N GLN A 321 3.57 -6.49 -30.64
CA GLN A 321 3.05 -7.59 -29.81
C GLN A 321 3.52 -7.46 -28.34
N ALA A 322 2.77 -8.03 -27.41
CA ALA A 322 3.13 -8.05 -25.99
C ALA A 322 4.50 -8.72 -25.82
N SER A 323 5.53 -7.92 -25.54
CA SER A 323 6.92 -8.33 -25.45
C SER A 323 7.33 -8.31 -23.99
N GLY A 324 7.39 -9.49 -23.39
CA GLY A 324 7.85 -9.74 -22.03
C GLY A 324 7.09 -9.01 -20.91
N VAL A 325 7.40 -9.39 -19.68
CA VAL A 325 7.00 -8.64 -18.48
C VAL A 325 8.06 -7.58 -18.17
N GLY A 326 7.62 -6.32 -18.04
CA GLY A 326 8.46 -5.19 -17.66
C GLY A 326 9.01 -5.31 -16.23
N LEU A 327 9.97 -4.45 -15.89
CA LEU A 327 10.48 -4.41 -14.52
C LEU A 327 9.38 -3.89 -13.60
N ALA A 328 9.18 -4.54 -12.45
CA ALA A 328 8.13 -4.12 -11.53
C ALA A 328 8.33 -2.65 -11.12
N THR A 329 7.27 -1.84 -11.19
CA THR A 329 7.31 -0.49 -10.63
C THR A 329 7.45 -0.59 -9.11
N LEU A 330 8.24 0.26 -8.46
CA LEU A 330 8.34 0.31 -7.00
C LEU A 330 7.73 1.61 -6.47
N GLY A 331 7.32 1.61 -5.22
CA GLY A 331 6.68 2.75 -4.54
C GLY A 331 5.16 2.74 -4.61
N PHE A 332 4.54 3.76 -4.02
CA PHE A 332 3.09 3.81 -3.84
C PHE A 332 2.35 3.86 -5.19
N ASN A 333 1.56 2.82 -5.50
CA ASN A 333 1.16 2.48 -6.87
C ASN A 333 -0.03 3.29 -7.42
N SER A 334 -0.59 4.27 -6.70
CA SER A 334 -1.76 5.00 -7.24
C SER A 334 -2.05 6.33 -6.52
N PRO A 335 -2.34 7.42 -7.24
CA PRO A 335 -3.05 8.56 -6.66
C PRO A 335 -4.52 8.15 -6.48
N GLN A 336 -4.92 7.88 -5.26
CA GLN A 336 -6.32 7.57 -4.92
C GLN A 336 -6.83 8.59 -3.91
N ASP A 337 -8.15 8.80 -3.91
CA ASP A 337 -8.88 9.69 -3.00
C ASP A 337 -8.69 9.27 -1.53
N VAL A 338 -7.56 9.66 -0.94
CA VAL A 338 -7.33 9.64 0.51
C VAL A 338 -8.24 10.70 1.14
N GLY A 339 -8.87 10.37 2.25
CA GLY A 339 -9.83 11.27 2.89
C GLY A 339 -10.75 10.53 3.84
N PHE A 340 -11.69 11.25 4.44
CA PHE A 340 -12.68 10.65 5.31
C PHE A 340 -14.08 11.24 5.07
N ASN A 341 -15.07 10.42 5.39
CA ASN A 341 -16.48 10.79 5.48
C ASN A 341 -16.99 10.40 6.87
N LYS A 342 -17.66 11.32 7.55
CA LYS A 342 -18.31 11.08 8.85
C LYS A 342 -19.80 11.28 8.70
N GLU A 343 -20.56 10.36 9.27
CA GLU A 343 -22.01 10.32 9.17
C GLU A 343 -22.62 10.14 10.56
N HIS A 344 -23.71 10.85 10.80
CA HIS A 344 -24.49 10.83 12.02
C HIS A 344 -25.96 10.61 11.65
N SER A 345 -26.55 9.51 12.09
CA SER A 345 -27.99 9.25 11.95
C SER A 345 -28.67 9.21 13.31
N TYR A 346 -29.81 9.86 13.41
CA TYR A 346 -30.66 9.87 14.60
C TYR A 346 -32.03 9.32 14.22
N SER A 347 -32.59 8.43 15.05
CA SER A 347 -33.95 7.94 14.87
C SER A 347 -34.68 7.78 16.19
N LEU A 348 -35.92 8.26 16.23
CA LEU A 348 -36.86 8.07 17.33
C LEU A 348 -38.06 7.29 16.82
N THR A 349 -38.43 6.21 17.49
CA THR A 349 -39.65 5.43 17.20
C THR A 349 -40.48 5.25 18.47
N ASN A 350 -41.79 5.33 18.35
CA ASN A 350 -42.72 4.90 19.38
C ASN A 350 -43.80 4.02 18.76
N ASP A 351 -43.94 2.81 19.27
CA ASP A 351 -44.92 1.82 18.84
C ASP A 351 -45.86 1.53 20.00
N PHE A 352 -47.12 1.96 19.89
CA PHE A 352 -48.16 1.76 20.90
C PHE A 352 -49.25 0.82 20.37
N SER A 353 -49.64 -0.17 21.17
CA SER A 353 -50.77 -1.05 20.90
C SER A 353 -51.68 -1.15 22.13
N TRP A 354 -52.99 -1.11 21.89
CA TRP A 354 -54.01 -1.26 22.92
C TRP A 354 -55.16 -2.14 22.42
N VAL A 355 -55.39 -3.24 23.13
CA VAL A 355 -56.53 -4.13 22.91
C VAL A 355 -57.67 -3.73 23.84
N THR A 356 -58.86 -3.52 23.30
CA THR A 356 -60.08 -3.21 24.05
C THR A 356 -61.28 -3.95 23.47
N GLY A 357 -61.76 -4.97 24.19
CA GLY A 357 -62.85 -5.83 23.72
C GLY A 357 -62.47 -6.55 22.42
N SER A 358 -63.28 -6.38 21.38
CA SER A 358 -63.05 -6.92 20.04
C SER A 358 -62.19 -6.02 19.14
N MET A 359 -61.66 -4.91 19.66
CA MET A 359 -60.89 -3.93 18.88
C MET A 359 -59.42 -3.89 19.32
N THR A 360 -58.51 -3.70 18.37
CA THR A 360 -57.09 -3.40 18.61
C THR A 360 -56.74 -2.08 17.94
N LEU A 361 -56.13 -1.17 18.69
CA LEU A 361 -55.59 0.10 18.20
C LEU A 361 -54.07 0.03 18.17
N GLU A 362 -53.47 0.29 17.01
CA GLU A 362 -52.02 0.39 16.85
C GLU A 362 -51.61 1.77 16.31
N VAL A 363 -50.62 2.39 16.94
CA VAL A 363 -50.08 3.70 16.56
C VAL A 363 -48.55 3.63 16.54
N ARG A 364 -47.97 3.94 15.38
CA ARG A 364 -46.51 4.02 15.19
C ARG A 364 -46.11 5.43 14.77
N ILE A 365 -45.15 6.01 15.49
CA ILE A 365 -44.52 7.29 15.15
C ILE A 365 -43.03 7.07 14.90
N LEU A 366 -42.50 7.60 13.79
CA LEU A 366 -41.09 7.54 13.43
C LEU A 366 -40.58 8.91 13.00
N ARG A 367 -39.43 9.34 13.55
CA ARG A 367 -38.67 10.49 13.07
C ARG A 367 -37.23 10.08 12.80
N ARG A 368 -36.64 10.54 11.69
CA ARG A 368 -35.23 10.32 11.32
C ARG A 368 -34.55 11.62 10.91
N ALA A 369 -33.27 11.74 11.23
CA ALA A 369 -32.40 12.83 10.76
C ALA A 369 -31.01 12.26 10.41
N LEU A 370 -30.37 12.82 9.39
CA LEU A 370 -29.03 12.45 8.93
C LEU A 370 -28.18 13.72 8.78
N ALA A 371 -26.94 13.68 9.25
CA ALA A 371 -25.92 14.69 9.00
C ALA A 371 -24.63 14.02 8.52
N ALA A 372 -23.98 14.60 7.51
CA ALA A 372 -22.75 14.06 6.92
C ALA A 372 -21.70 15.16 6.72
N GLU A 373 -20.43 14.83 6.97
CA GLU A 373 -19.26 15.69 6.81
C GLU A 373 -18.19 14.94 6.01
N SER A 374 -17.70 15.54 4.91
CA SER A 374 -16.67 14.96 4.06
C SER A 374 -15.50 15.91 3.87
N VAL A 375 -14.27 15.42 4.02
CA VAL A 375 -13.05 16.19 3.77
C VAL A 375 -12.17 15.45 2.78
N LYS A 376 -11.94 16.05 1.61
CA LYS A 376 -10.86 15.68 0.69
C LYS A 376 -9.64 16.58 0.95
N PRO A 377 -8.40 16.05 0.91
CA PRO A 377 -7.20 16.88 1.00
C PRO A 377 -7.17 17.88 -0.17
N ARG A 378 -7.20 19.18 0.16
CA ARG A 378 -7.16 20.26 -0.85
C ARG A 378 -5.78 20.30 -1.52
N ARG A 379 -5.76 20.30 -2.87
CA ARG A 379 -4.61 20.77 -3.68
C ARG A 379 -4.32 22.23 -3.30
N ARG A 380 -3.35 22.50 -2.42
CA ARG A 380 -2.71 23.81 -2.35
C ARG A 380 -1.58 23.83 -3.38
N LEU A 381 -1.88 24.31 -4.58
CA LEU A 381 -0.83 24.79 -5.49
C LEU A 381 -0.11 25.95 -4.77
N PRO A 382 1.22 25.92 -4.61
CA PRO A 382 1.92 27.09 -4.12
C PRO A 382 1.67 28.23 -5.12
N ARG A 383 1.17 29.36 -4.63
CA ARG A 383 1.09 30.59 -5.42
C ARG A 383 2.49 30.87 -5.97
N ARG A 384 2.65 30.82 -7.29
CA ARG A 384 3.85 31.33 -7.96
C ARG A 384 4.03 32.77 -7.49
N ARG A 385 5.06 33.02 -6.68
CA ARG A 385 5.61 34.38 -6.57
C ARG A 385 6.28 34.67 -7.92
N PRO A 386 5.96 35.76 -8.62
CA PRO A 386 6.74 36.15 -9.78
C PRO A 386 8.16 36.42 -9.32
N LEU A 387 9.13 35.75 -9.93
CA LEU A 387 10.53 36.19 -9.85
C LEU A 387 10.58 37.55 -10.54
N LEU A 388 10.80 38.62 -9.77
CA LEU A 388 11.31 39.86 -10.33
C LEU A 388 12.75 39.57 -10.78
N LEU A 389 12.97 39.65 -12.09
CA LEU A 389 14.30 39.87 -12.66
C LEU A 389 14.70 41.30 -12.25
N ASP A 390 15.61 41.42 -11.29
CA ASP A 390 16.22 42.71 -10.98
C ASP A 390 17.38 42.94 -11.94
N SER A 391 17.17 43.91 -12.83
CA SER A 391 18.15 44.45 -13.76
C SER A 391 19.30 45.08 -12.99
N GLY A 392 20.53 44.70 -13.37
CA GLY A 392 21.74 45.12 -12.69
C GLY A 392 21.93 46.63 -12.62
N HIS A 393 22.42 47.09 -11.47
CA HIS A 393 23.20 48.31 -11.39
C HIS A 393 24.42 48.13 -10.46
N HIS A 394 25.53 48.64 -10.97
CA HIS A 394 26.85 48.72 -10.34
C HIS A 394 26.84 49.21 -8.89
N ARG A 395 27.67 48.57 -8.05
CA ARG A 395 28.58 49.26 -7.13
C ARG A 395 29.77 48.37 -6.75
N ARG A 396 30.97 48.87 -7.07
CA ARG A 396 32.27 48.41 -6.56
C ARG A 396 32.42 48.83 -5.10
N THR A 397 32.94 47.95 -4.25
CA THR A 397 33.98 48.18 -3.20
C THR A 397 34.06 46.92 -2.31
N VAL A 398 35.14 46.12 -2.35
CA VAL A 398 36.40 46.15 -1.57
C VAL A 398 36.46 44.89 -0.68
N LEU A 399 37.49 44.07 -0.88
CA LEU A 399 37.88 42.95 -0.03
C LEU A 399 38.47 43.47 1.29
N PRO A 400 38.45 42.65 2.36
CA PRO A 400 39.74 42.09 2.74
C PRO A 400 39.71 40.59 3.07
N ASP A 401 40.87 40.00 2.79
CA ASP A 401 41.37 38.69 3.17
C ASP A 401 41.77 38.69 4.65
N GLU A 402 41.44 37.64 5.41
CA GLU A 402 42.33 37.19 6.49
C GLU A 402 42.01 35.78 6.99
N SER A 403 43.09 35.02 7.10
CA SER A 403 43.22 33.61 7.43
C SER A 403 43.25 33.30 8.93
N ALA A 404 42.90 32.04 9.23
CA ALA A 404 43.38 31.19 10.33
C ALA A 404 42.87 31.44 11.77
N ARG A 405 42.24 30.40 12.34
CA ARG A 405 42.56 29.89 13.70
C ARG A 405 42.02 28.48 13.93
N ARG A 406 42.94 27.61 14.37
CA ARG A 406 42.75 26.24 14.87
C ARG A 406 42.31 26.25 16.34
N SER A 407 41.47 25.29 16.73
CA SER A 407 41.44 24.55 18.02
C SER A 407 40.28 23.55 17.93
N GLY A 408 40.29 22.30 18.40
CA GLY A 408 41.20 21.61 19.31
C GLY A 408 40.46 21.11 20.57
N ALA A 409 39.63 20.07 20.46
CA ALA A 409 39.13 19.18 21.55
C ALA A 409 38.16 18.17 20.89
N GLY A 410 38.20 16.84 21.04
CA GLY A 410 38.69 15.99 22.11
C GLY A 410 37.51 15.46 22.93
N LEU A 411 37.02 14.24 22.67
CA LEU A 411 36.75 13.17 23.66
C LEU A 411 35.89 11.98 23.13
N ARG A 412 36.45 10.77 23.33
CA ARG A 412 35.87 9.47 23.75
C ARG A 412 34.97 8.60 22.83
N ARG A 413 35.50 7.42 22.50
CA ARG A 413 34.83 6.09 22.29
C ARG A 413 34.65 5.38 23.68
N PRO A 414 34.18 4.10 23.83
CA PRO A 414 33.67 3.07 22.88
C PRO A 414 32.43 2.26 23.36
N GLY A 415 31.95 1.31 22.53
CA GLY A 415 31.08 0.22 23.00
C GLY A 415 30.65 -0.77 21.91
N VAL A 416 31.39 -1.86 21.74
CA VAL A 416 31.08 -3.02 20.89
C VAL A 416 30.29 -4.04 21.69
N TRP A 417 29.23 -4.64 21.11
CA TRP A 417 28.70 -5.93 21.56
C TRP A 417 28.36 -6.83 20.37
N ARG A 418 29.10 -7.93 20.22
CA ARG A 418 28.70 -9.13 19.47
C ARG A 418 27.93 -10.04 20.41
N ARG A 419 26.87 -10.68 19.92
CA ARG A 419 26.38 -11.95 20.48
C ARG A 419 25.90 -12.90 19.38
N THR A 420 26.45 -14.10 19.45
CA THR A 420 26.21 -15.28 18.60
C THR A 420 25.32 -16.25 19.38
N VAL A 421 24.27 -16.83 18.78
CA VAL A 421 23.60 -18.07 19.23
C VAL A 421 22.97 -18.75 18.00
N ARG A 422 23.60 -19.77 17.39
CA ARG A 422 23.40 -21.24 17.52
C ARG A 422 21.95 -21.76 17.36
N GLN A 423 21.77 -22.57 16.30
CA GLN A 423 20.64 -23.45 16.00
C GLN A 423 20.59 -24.71 16.90
N PHE A 424 19.40 -25.28 17.09
CA PHE A 424 19.16 -26.74 17.17
C PHE A 424 17.72 -27.09 16.66
N PRO A 425 17.47 -28.32 16.17
CA PRO A 425 16.32 -28.70 15.34
C PRO A 425 15.29 -29.61 16.05
N ALA A 426 14.06 -29.70 15.53
CA ALA A 426 13.10 -30.77 15.79
C ALA A 426 12.08 -30.80 14.63
N ARG A 427 12.04 -31.81 13.76
CA ARG A 427 11.54 -33.20 13.85
C ARG A 427 10.20 -33.34 13.09
N ARG A 428 10.19 -34.33 12.20
CA ARG A 428 9.07 -34.79 11.38
C ARG A 428 7.98 -35.46 12.22
N SER A 429 6.73 -35.35 11.78
CA SER A 429 5.69 -36.37 11.96
C SER A 429 4.83 -36.45 10.70
N ALA A 430 4.53 -37.68 10.30
CA ALA A 430 3.88 -38.08 9.05
C ALA A 430 2.38 -38.34 9.23
N GLY A 431 1.65 -38.30 8.10
CA GLY A 431 0.51 -39.18 7.81
C GLY A 431 -0.90 -38.73 8.21
N CYS A 432 -1.77 -38.45 7.23
CA CYS A 432 -2.85 -39.36 6.80
C CYS A 432 -3.78 -38.69 5.76
N ALA A 433 -4.21 -39.50 4.78
CA ALA A 433 -5.16 -39.17 3.72
C ALA A 433 -6.60 -39.51 4.13
N GLY A 434 -7.61 -38.89 3.49
CA GLY A 434 -8.99 -39.39 3.54
C GLY A 434 -10.10 -38.40 3.20
N ALA A 435 -10.60 -38.48 1.96
CA ALA A 435 -12.00 -38.44 1.49
C ALA A 435 -12.98 -37.29 1.85
N ASN A 436 -13.52 -36.72 0.77
CA ASN A 436 -14.92 -36.36 0.46
C ASN A 436 -15.89 -35.96 1.59
N GLY A 437 -16.45 -34.75 1.44
CA GLY A 437 -17.72 -34.35 2.04
C GLY A 437 -18.06 -32.90 1.71
N GLU A 438 -18.94 -32.67 0.75
CA GLU A 438 -19.79 -31.46 0.80
C GLU A 438 -20.59 -31.47 2.11
N PRO A 439 -20.97 -30.29 2.65
CA PRO A 439 -22.34 -29.86 2.36
C PRO A 439 -22.57 -28.33 2.26
N LEU A 440 -23.55 -28.01 1.41
CA LEU A 440 -24.67 -27.08 1.61
C LEU A 440 -24.39 -25.58 1.72
N GLY A 441 -24.89 -24.88 0.71
CA GLY A 441 -24.96 -23.43 0.62
C GLY A 441 -25.98 -22.80 1.58
N ALA A 442 -25.76 -21.52 1.83
CA ALA A 442 -26.76 -20.60 2.34
C ALA A 442 -26.80 -19.39 1.41
N VAL A 443 -27.93 -19.29 0.70
CA VAL A 443 -28.39 -18.15 -0.08
C VAL A 443 -28.64 -16.97 0.87
N LEU A 444 -28.14 -15.78 0.53
CA LEU A 444 -28.70 -14.51 0.98
C LEU A 444 -28.50 -13.47 -0.14
N LEU A 445 -29.62 -13.15 -0.79
CA LEU A 445 -29.83 -12.19 -1.87
C LEU A 445 -29.66 -10.72 -1.38
N PRO A 446 -29.55 -9.75 -2.32
CA PRO A 446 -28.79 -8.52 -2.16
C PRO A 446 -29.68 -7.34 -1.75
N LEU A 447 -29.08 -6.25 -1.26
CA LEU A 447 -29.78 -4.97 -1.18
C LEU A 447 -28.83 -3.77 -1.37
N VAL A 448 -29.21 -3.00 -2.40
CA VAL A 448 -28.99 -1.57 -2.66
C VAL A 448 -27.73 -1.16 -3.45
N GLU A 449 -27.92 -1.13 -4.78
CA GLU A 449 -27.21 -0.24 -5.70
C GLU A 449 -27.47 1.24 -5.36
N PRO A 450 -26.45 2.12 -5.42
CA PRO A 450 -26.70 3.55 -5.58
C PRO A 450 -26.93 3.88 -7.05
N ARG A 451 -28.13 4.41 -7.32
CA ARG A 451 -28.58 4.93 -8.62
C ARG A 451 -27.58 5.91 -9.23
N ARG A 452 -27.37 5.74 -10.55
CA ARG A 452 -26.89 6.78 -11.46
C ARG A 452 -27.72 8.05 -11.31
N VAL A 453 -27.05 9.20 -11.24
CA VAL A 453 -27.56 10.48 -11.73
C VAL A 453 -26.54 10.98 -12.74
N CYS A 454 -27.00 11.20 -13.98
CA CYS A 454 -26.25 11.81 -15.08
C CYS A 454 -26.55 13.33 -15.14
N ALA A 455 -25.73 14.03 -15.96
CA ALA A 455 -25.74 15.45 -16.38
C ALA A 455 -24.93 16.37 -15.44
N GLU A 456 -23.92 17.13 -15.87
CA GLU A 456 -23.33 17.50 -17.18
C GLU A 456 -21.80 17.49 -17.09
#